data_AF-A0A9X1R896-F1
#
_entry.id   AF-A0A9X1R896-F1
#
_cell.length_a   1.000
_cell.length_b   1.000
_cell.length_c   1.000
_cell.angle_alpha   90.00
_cell.angle_beta   90.00
_cell.angle_gamma   90.00
#
_symmetry.space_group_name_H-M   'P 1'
#
loop_
_entity.id
_entity.type
_entity.pdbx_description
1 polymer ?
#
loop_
_entity_poly.entity_id
_entity_poly.type
_entity_poly.pdbx_seq_one_letter_code
_entity_poly.pdbx_strand_id
1 'polypeptide(L)'
;MHRYVARANVDHYLEILKDTNLTTQRRSTTIALLIAELDKLGEDGEHLEFAETKVAGSRQLVAQAASRRDSLALGTSEREDAERRLIHLENVHTVLDDFCHRLRHRIGSRPA
;
A
#
# COMPACT_ATOMS: atom_id res chain seq x y z
N MET A 1 -13.00 -19.92 -0.96
CA MET A 1 -13.77 -18.67 -1.12
C MET A 1 -13.09 -17.48 -0.44
N HIS A 2 -12.79 -17.57 0.87
CA HIS A 2 -12.29 -16.44 1.68
C HIS A 2 -11.01 -15.76 1.16
N ARG A 3 -10.04 -16.50 0.60
CA ARG A 3 -8.79 -15.93 0.05
C ARG A 3 -8.98 -14.98 -1.14
N TYR A 4 -9.95 -15.25 -2.01
CA TYR A 4 -10.25 -14.38 -3.15
C TYR A 4 -10.97 -13.11 -2.70
N VAL A 5 -11.78 -13.20 -1.64
CA VAL A 5 -12.43 -12.04 -1.01
C VAL A 5 -11.39 -11.14 -0.37
N ALA A 6 -10.41 -11.68 0.36
CA ALA A 6 -9.35 -10.88 0.97
C ALA A 6 -8.49 -10.14 -0.09
N ARG A 7 -8.14 -10.79 -1.22
CA ARG A 7 -7.47 -10.09 -2.35
C ARG A 7 -8.32 -8.94 -2.91
N ALA A 8 -9.61 -9.19 -3.12
CA ALA A 8 -10.53 -8.16 -3.62
C ALA A 8 -10.69 -6.99 -2.63
N ASN A 9 -10.73 -7.27 -1.32
CA ASN A 9 -10.79 -6.25 -0.28
C ASN A 9 -9.49 -5.42 -0.23
N VAL A 10 -8.32 -6.06 -0.36
CA VAL A 10 -7.04 -5.34 -0.50
C VAL A 10 -7.10 -4.38 -1.68
N ASP A 11 -7.53 -4.84 -2.85
CA ASP A 11 -7.65 -3.98 -4.03
C ASP A 11 -8.63 -2.83 -3.81
N HIS A 12 -9.76 -3.11 -3.18
CA HIS A 12 -10.76 -2.10 -2.84
C HIS A 12 -10.22 -1.03 -1.89
N TYR A 13 -9.54 -1.42 -0.81
CA TYR A 13 -8.97 -0.47 0.14
C TYR A 13 -7.82 0.33 -0.45
N LEU A 14 -6.99 -0.28 -1.30
CA LEU A 14 -5.97 0.44 -2.05
C LEU A 14 -6.59 1.49 -2.99
N GLU A 15 -7.72 1.19 -3.62
CA GLU A 15 -8.42 2.16 -4.46
C GLU A 15 -8.96 3.34 -3.64
N ILE A 16 -9.58 3.06 -2.47
CA ILE A 16 -10.02 4.13 -1.55
C ILE A 16 -8.84 5.00 -1.11
N LEU A 17 -7.68 4.40 -0.83
CA LEU A 17 -6.49 5.12 -0.39
C LEU A 17 -5.85 5.99 -1.50
N LYS A 18 -6.26 5.86 -2.76
CA LYS A 18 -5.83 6.79 -3.82
C LYS A 18 -6.57 8.12 -3.77
N ASP A 19 -7.72 8.19 -3.11
CA ASP A 19 -8.51 9.42 -2.98
C ASP A 19 -7.76 10.45 -2.11
N THR A 20 -7.42 11.58 -2.71
CA THR A 20 -6.73 12.69 -2.04
C THR A 20 -7.64 13.47 -1.09
N ASN A 21 -8.95 13.37 -1.26
CA ASN A 21 -9.94 14.07 -0.45
C ASN A 21 -10.38 13.25 0.78
N LEU A 22 -9.76 12.09 0.99
CA LEU A 22 -10.05 11.25 2.14
C LEU A 22 -9.64 11.95 3.44
N THR A 23 -10.57 12.04 4.39
CA THR A 23 -10.28 12.60 5.71
C THR A 23 -9.24 11.76 6.44
N THR A 24 -8.48 12.36 7.35
CA THR A 24 -7.46 11.65 8.15
C THR A 24 -8.06 10.45 8.89
N GLN A 25 -9.25 10.59 9.48
CA GLN A 25 -9.91 9.48 10.17
C GLN A 25 -10.25 8.33 9.22
N ARG A 26 -10.85 8.62 8.06
CA ARG A 26 -11.21 7.58 7.09
C ARG A 26 -9.95 6.90 6.55
N ARG A 27 -8.89 7.66 6.30
CA ARG A 27 -7.59 7.12 5.90
C ARG A 27 -7.03 6.14 6.92
N SER A 28 -6.98 6.52 8.20
CA SER A 28 -6.50 5.63 9.27
C SER A 28 -7.34 4.36 9.38
N THR A 29 -8.67 4.48 9.31
CA THR A 29 -9.56 3.31 9.29
C THR A 29 -9.30 2.41 8.08
N THR A 30 -9.17 2.97 6.88
CA THR A 30 -8.90 2.19 5.67
C THR A 30 -7.55 1.49 5.72
N ILE A 31 -6.51 2.11 6.27
CA ILE A 31 -5.21 1.45 6.49
C ILE A 31 -5.36 0.28 7.47
N ALA A 32 -6.08 0.46 8.57
CA ALA A 32 -6.30 -0.63 9.53
C ALA A 32 -7.06 -1.82 8.90
N LEU A 33 -8.07 -1.54 8.07
CA LEU A 33 -8.82 -2.56 7.34
C LEU A 33 -7.94 -3.27 6.29
N LEU A 34 -7.10 -2.51 5.58
CA LEU A 34 -6.11 -3.07 4.65
C LEU A 34 -5.18 -4.05 5.38
N ILE A 35 -4.61 -3.66 6.52
CA ILE A 35 -3.73 -4.51 7.33
C ILE A 35 -4.46 -5.81 7.73
N ALA A 36 -5.69 -5.70 8.21
CA ALA A 36 -6.47 -6.87 8.62
C ALA A 36 -6.72 -7.87 7.46
N GLU A 37 -6.89 -7.38 6.23
CA GLU A 37 -7.00 -8.26 5.05
C GLU A 37 -5.66 -8.86 4.64
N LEU A 38 -4.58 -8.08 4.71
CA LEU A 38 -3.23 -8.57 4.44
C LEU A 38 -2.82 -9.66 5.43
N ASP A 39 -3.16 -9.52 6.71
CA ASP A 39 -2.84 -10.53 7.72
C ASP A 39 -3.55 -11.87 7.44
N LYS A 40 -4.79 -11.85 6.94
CA LYS A 40 -5.50 -13.07 6.48
C LYS A 40 -4.78 -13.74 5.30
N LEU A 41 -4.18 -12.95 4.40
CA LEU A 41 -3.40 -13.48 3.27
C LEU A 41 -2.01 -13.95 3.70
N GLY A 42 -1.48 -13.41 4.79
CA GLY A 42 -0.13 -13.72 5.26
C GLY A 42 0.06 -15.18 5.59
N GLU A 43 -0.99 -15.87 6.07
CA GLU A 43 -0.96 -17.29 6.46
C GLU A 43 -0.57 -18.25 5.34
N ASP A 44 -0.74 -17.85 4.08
CA ASP A 44 -0.52 -18.70 2.92
C ASP A 44 0.49 -18.07 1.94
N GLY A 45 1.60 -18.79 1.72
CA GLY A 45 2.67 -18.40 0.81
C GLY A 45 2.24 -18.28 -0.65
N GLU A 46 1.10 -18.87 -1.05
CA GLU A 46 0.51 -18.72 -2.40
C GLU A 46 0.14 -17.25 -2.73
N HIS A 47 0.19 -16.35 -1.74
CA HIS A 47 -0.08 -14.93 -1.91
C HIS A 47 1.16 -14.08 -2.25
N LEU A 48 2.36 -14.67 -2.33
CA LEU A 48 3.58 -13.92 -2.59
C LEU A 48 3.53 -13.13 -3.90
N GLU A 49 3.17 -13.77 -5.02
CA GLU A 49 3.08 -13.09 -6.33
C GLU A 49 2.10 -11.91 -6.31
N PHE A 50 0.97 -12.07 -5.60
CA PHE A 50 0.01 -11.00 -5.40
C PHE A 50 0.63 -9.85 -4.59
N ALA A 51 1.31 -10.15 -3.48
CA ALA A 51 1.99 -9.16 -2.65
C ALA A 51 3.04 -8.38 -3.44
N GLU A 52 3.88 -9.08 -4.21
CA GLU A 52 4.93 -8.51 -5.04
C GLU A 52 4.35 -7.57 -6.11
N THR A 53 3.23 -7.96 -6.72
CA THR A 53 2.52 -7.10 -7.68
C THR A 53 2.03 -5.81 -7.04
N LYS A 54 1.49 -5.85 -5.80
CA LYS A 54 1.04 -4.64 -5.09
C LYS A 54 2.21 -3.77 -4.63
N VAL A 55 3.33 -4.35 -4.22
CA VAL A 55 4.56 -3.62 -3.89
C VAL A 55 5.11 -2.90 -5.13
N ALA A 56 5.18 -3.58 -6.28
CA ALA A 56 5.62 -2.97 -7.53
C ALA A 56 4.73 -1.79 -7.95
N GLY A 57 3.40 -1.98 -7.91
CA GLY A 57 2.44 -0.93 -8.24
C GLY A 57 2.51 0.28 -7.29
N SER A 58 2.62 0.05 -5.98
CA SER A 58 2.76 1.13 -5.00
C SER A 58 4.09 1.89 -5.16
N ARG A 59 5.19 1.19 -5.43
CA ARG A 59 6.48 1.81 -5.73
C ARG A 59 6.40 2.73 -6.95
N GLN A 60 5.71 2.32 -8.00
CA GLN A 60 5.50 3.16 -9.19
C GLN A 60 4.68 4.42 -8.84
N LEU A 61 3.64 4.30 -8.03
CA LEU A 61 2.84 5.45 -7.60
C LEU A 61 3.64 6.43 -6.74
N VAL A 62 4.48 5.94 -5.82
CA VAL A 62 5.40 6.76 -5.02
C VAL A 62 6.36 7.51 -5.94
N ALA A 63 6.98 6.83 -6.90
CA ALA A 63 7.90 7.47 -7.84
C ALA A 63 7.23 8.57 -8.68
N GLN A 64 6.00 8.33 -9.15
CA GLN A 64 5.22 9.34 -9.87
C GLN A 64 4.85 10.54 -8.99
N ALA A 65 4.46 10.29 -7.74
CA ALA A 65 4.14 11.36 -6.79
C ALA A 65 5.37 12.20 -6.42
N ALA A 66 6.53 11.56 -6.23
CA ALA A 66 7.79 12.24 -6.00
C ALA A 66 8.19 13.12 -7.19
N SER A 67 8.12 12.58 -8.41
CA SER A 67 8.37 13.36 -9.64
C SER A 67 7.42 14.55 -9.76
N ARG A 68 6.13 14.38 -9.43
CA ARG A 68 5.16 15.48 -9.44
C ARG A 68 5.52 16.55 -8.41
N ARG A 69 5.77 16.19 -7.16
CA ARG A 69 6.22 17.12 -6.12
C ARG A 69 7.44 17.91 -6.60
N ASP A 70 8.41 17.23 -7.20
CA ASP A 70 9.68 17.84 -7.62
C ASP A 70 9.54 18.78 -8.82
N SER A 71 8.48 18.62 -9.63
CA SER A 71 8.15 19.57 -10.71
C SER A 71 7.54 20.89 -10.22
N LEU A 72 7.09 20.96 -8.97
CA LEU A 72 6.41 22.13 -8.40
C LEU A 72 7.40 23.03 -7.66
N ALA A 73 7.19 24.35 -7.75
CA ALA A 73 8.05 25.34 -7.11
C ALA A 73 8.00 25.23 -5.57
N LEU A 74 9.13 25.52 -4.92
CA LEU A 74 9.23 25.51 -3.46
C LEU A 74 8.32 26.59 -2.84
N GLY A 75 7.71 26.26 -1.70
CA GLY A 75 6.86 27.18 -0.94
C GLY A 75 5.47 27.42 -1.52
N THR A 76 5.08 26.71 -2.59
CA THR A 76 3.70 26.78 -3.10
C THR A 76 2.80 25.80 -2.36
N SER A 77 1.54 26.18 -2.18
CA SER A 77 0.50 25.29 -1.61
C SER A 77 0.35 24.01 -2.42
N GLU A 78 0.50 24.10 -3.75
CA GLU A 78 0.46 22.93 -4.65
C GLU A 78 1.57 21.92 -4.34
N ARG A 79 2.79 22.41 -4.04
CA ARG A 79 3.90 21.55 -3.65
C ARG A 79 3.66 20.92 -2.28
N GLU A 80 3.14 21.68 -1.32
CA GLU A 80 2.78 21.15 0.00
C GLU A 80 1.71 20.05 -0.11
N ASP A 81 0.69 20.24 -0.96
CA ASP A 81 -0.33 19.22 -1.20
C ASP A 81 0.25 17.98 -1.89
N ALA A 82 1.16 18.16 -2.85
CA ALA A 82 1.86 17.06 -3.50
C ALA A 82 2.76 16.30 -2.50
N GLU A 83 3.39 16.99 -1.55
CA GLU A 83 4.21 16.40 -0.49
C GLU A 83 3.35 15.60 0.50
N ARG A 84 2.23 16.15 0.96
CA ARG A 84 1.27 15.41 1.80
C ARG A 84 0.78 14.15 1.10
N ARG A 85 0.51 14.23 -0.20
CA ARG A 85 0.12 13.07 -1.03
C ARG A 85 1.24 12.05 -1.16
N LEU A 86 2.49 12.49 -1.33
CA LEU A 86 3.65 11.59 -1.39
C LEU A 86 3.83 10.83 -0.08
N ILE A 87 3.85 11.53 1.06
CA ILE A 87 3.97 10.92 2.40
C ILE A 87 2.87 9.87 2.61
N HIS A 88 1.64 10.18 2.18
CA HIS A 88 0.54 9.24 2.24
C HIS A 88 0.79 7.96 1.42
N LEU A 89 1.25 8.10 0.18
CA LEU A 89 1.56 6.95 -0.68
C LEU A 89 2.76 6.14 -0.16
N GLU A 90 3.76 6.79 0.44
CA GLU A 90 4.88 6.14 1.10
C GLU A 90 4.42 5.29 2.29
N ASN A 91 3.51 5.82 3.12
CA ASN A 91 2.93 5.04 4.22
C ASN A 91 2.20 3.78 3.73
N VAL A 92 1.42 3.90 2.64
CA VAL A 92 0.75 2.74 2.02
C VAL A 92 1.77 1.76 1.44
N HIS A 93 2.83 2.26 0.81
CA HIS A 93 3.92 1.43 0.29
C HIS A 93 4.58 0.61 1.39
N THR A 94 4.94 1.24 2.51
CA THR A 94 5.55 0.56 3.67
C THR A 94 4.68 -0.59 4.17
N VAL A 95 3.36 -0.39 4.30
CA VAL A 95 2.44 -1.47 4.74
C VAL A 95 2.47 -2.67 3.78
N LEU A 96 2.49 -2.42 2.47
CA LEU A 96 2.54 -3.48 1.45
C LEU A 96 3.90 -4.17 1.42
N ASP A 97 4.98 -3.40 1.54
CA ASP A 97 6.34 -3.91 1.52
C ASP A 97 6.63 -4.78 2.76
N ASP A 98 6.20 -4.35 3.95
CA ASP A 98 6.29 -5.14 5.18
C ASP A 98 5.53 -6.46 5.06
N PHE A 99 4.31 -6.44 4.50
CA PHE A 99 3.54 -7.66 4.25
C PHE A 99 4.27 -8.62 3.31
N CYS A 100 4.83 -8.10 2.21
CA CYS A 100 5.59 -8.89 1.25
C CYS A 100 6.85 -9.50 1.89
N HIS A 101 7.58 -8.74 2.71
CA HIS A 101 8.73 -9.23 3.47
C HIS A 101 8.33 -10.35 4.45
N ARG A 102 7.22 -10.20 5.18
CA ARG A 102 6.71 -11.25 6.08
C ARG A 102 6.40 -12.55 5.32
N LEU A 103 5.79 -12.47 4.15
CA LEU A 103 5.50 -13.63 3.30
C LEU A 103 6.78 -14.32 2.82
N ARG A 104 7.76 -13.57 2.31
CA ARG A 104 9.05 -14.13 1.86
C ARG A 104 9.78 -14.85 3.00
N HIS A 105 9.83 -14.23 4.18
CA HIS A 105 10.47 -14.84 5.36
C HIS A 105 9.79 -16.15 5.74
N ARG A 106 8.45 -16.21 5.72
CA ARG A 106 7.69 -17.42 6.05
C ARG A 106 7.95 -18.56 5.07
N ILE A 107 7.95 -18.28 3.76
CA ILE A 107 8.24 -19.28 2.73
C ILE A 107 9.68 -19.80 2.90
N GLY A 108 10.65 -18.91 3.12
CA GLY A 108 12.05 -19.29 3.35
C GLY A 108 12.31 -20.06 4.65
N SER A 109 11.42 -19.93 5.65
CA SER A 109 11.54 -20.60 6.96
C SER A 109 10.83 -21.96 7.02
N ARG A 110 10.10 -22.35 5.97
CA ARG A 110 9.32 -23.60 5.96
C ARG A 110 10.26 -24.78 5.67
N PRO A 111 10.38 -25.78 6.56
CA PRO A 111 11.20 -26.97 6.28
C PRO A 111 10.62 -27.75 5.10
N ALA A 112 11.52 -28.32 4.28
CA ALA A 112 11.22 -29.05 3.05
C ALA A 112 10.37 -30.32 3.28
#